data_AF-A0A2A2W7L9-F1
#
_entry.id   AF-A0A2A2W7L9-F1
#
_cell.length_a   1.000
_cell.length_b   1.000
_cell.length_c   1.000
_cell.angle_alpha   90.00
_cell.angle_beta   90.00
_cell.angle_gamma   90.00
#
_symmetry.space_group_name_H-M   'P 1'
#
loop_
_entity.id
_entity.type
_entity.pdbx_description
1 polymer ?
#
loop_
_entity_poly.entity_id
_entity_poly.type
_entity_poly.pdbx_seq_one_letter_code
_entity_poly.pdbx_strand_id
1 'polypeptide(L)'
;MMKTQQITRIPLAPVRSHVLNRFQSLVLISLILVLVLTIASFGELSQRSDETFSDPGSVQRPIRAVVFPPSSADGVAPDPRESARPADATPGAGLTGGSGLTYVGRKVCGECHRENFDAHAQHGHASTFFEVADTDLPQIFAGETFDGGPQYGVYSYQRDAEGNLLAKLDVPDPPEPLMLQYALGSGFNAQTFLTLQATPNGETSAIEHRVSCYAGDRLGLTVGHEEKTPASAAERFGSPLQGEVLERCIYCHTTTATVRQGHIANLTPNVDCEKCHGPGGEHVRLARLSPKPAPYSVGMETWDRESELQLCGDCHRLPRSISKLELRDYPDTLVRFQPVGMLRSKCYLKSEQSLRCTTCHSPHVSHHGPDETSRQIKNCIQCHDQTQSSHVICPVSPQTDCIDCHMPAIDQKQGIKFHDHWIRVRD
;
A
#
# COMPACT_ATOMS: atom_id res chain seq x y z
N MET A 1 3.10 -82.76 17.69
CA MET A 1 2.66 -83.56 16.53
C MET A 1 3.03 -82.80 15.26
N MET A 2 4.06 -83.29 14.57
CA MET A 2 4.50 -82.81 13.26
C MET A 2 3.49 -83.20 12.18
N LYS A 3 3.35 -82.38 11.13
CA LYS A 3 3.35 -82.87 9.74
C LYS A 3 3.53 -81.73 8.74
N THR A 4 4.74 -81.68 8.22
CA THR A 4 5.16 -81.02 6.98
C THR A 4 4.39 -81.64 5.80
N GLN A 5 3.82 -80.84 4.90
CA GLN A 5 3.35 -81.31 3.60
C GLN A 5 4.13 -80.61 2.48
N GLN A 6 4.85 -81.43 1.71
CA GLN A 6 5.53 -81.07 0.47
C GLN A 6 4.49 -80.81 -0.63
N ILE A 7 4.67 -79.71 -1.37
CA ILE A 7 3.94 -79.41 -2.60
C ILE A 7 4.77 -79.90 -3.78
N THR A 8 4.18 -80.83 -4.54
CA THR A 8 4.62 -81.34 -5.83
C THR A 8 4.44 -80.30 -6.94
N ARG A 9 5.45 -80.15 -7.81
CA ARG A 9 5.43 -79.27 -8.98
C ARG A 9 4.58 -79.87 -10.11
N ILE A 10 3.71 -79.05 -10.70
CA ILE A 10 3.00 -79.32 -11.97
C ILE A 10 3.67 -78.48 -13.08
N PRO A 11 3.95 -79.04 -14.28
CA PRO A 11 4.64 -78.32 -15.36
C PRO A 11 3.71 -77.38 -16.13
N LEU A 12 4.23 -76.18 -16.44
CA LEU A 12 3.59 -75.17 -17.30
C LEU A 12 3.82 -75.50 -18.78
N ALA A 13 2.75 -75.47 -19.58
CA ALA A 13 2.79 -75.54 -21.03
C ALA A 13 3.23 -74.18 -21.65
N PRO A 14 3.93 -74.18 -22.81
CA PRO A 14 4.48 -72.96 -23.40
C PRO A 14 3.40 -72.13 -24.12
N VAL A 15 3.20 -70.88 -23.71
CA VAL A 15 2.38 -69.90 -24.44
C VAL A 15 3.23 -69.23 -25.53
N ARG A 16 2.67 -69.22 -26.74
CA ARG A 16 3.29 -68.83 -28.02
C ARG A 16 3.81 -67.38 -28.03
N SER A 17 5.04 -67.23 -28.54
CA SER A 17 5.85 -66.00 -28.68
C SER A 17 5.36 -64.96 -29.71
N HIS A 18 4.18 -65.13 -30.32
CA HIS A 18 3.69 -64.19 -31.34
C HIS A 18 2.87 -63.01 -30.79
N VAL A 19 2.43 -63.05 -29.52
CA VAL A 19 1.63 -61.99 -28.90
C VAL A 19 2.51 -60.88 -28.29
N LEU A 20 3.72 -61.23 -27.82
CA LEU A 20 4.66 -60.26 -27.21
C LEU A 20 5.22 -59.26 -28.23
N ASN A 21 5.54 -59.70 -29.46
CA ASN A 21 6.11 -58.83 -30.49
C ASN A 21 5.13 -57.79 -31.03
N ARG A 22 3.80 -58.04 -31.01
CA ARG A 22 2.83 -57.03 -31.46
C ARG A 22 2.60 -55.94 -30.41
N PHE A 23 2.67 -56.29 -29.13
CA PHE A 23 2.56 -55.31 -28.03
C PHE A 23 3.79 -54.39 -27.95
N GLN A 24 5.00 -54.92 -28.13
CA GLN A 24 6.20 -54.09 -28.13
C GLN A 24 6.24 -53.10 -29.31
N SER A 25 5.81 -53.51 -30.50
CA SER A 25 5.74 -52.61 -31.66
C SER A 25 4.69 -51.51 -31.52
N LEU A 26 3.54 -51.79 -30.90
CA LEU A 26 2.48 -50.79 -30.67
C LEU A 26 2.88 -49.75 -29.62
N VAL A 27 3.61 -50.16 -28.58
CA VAL A 27 4.12 -49.25 -27.54
C VAL A 27 5.23 -48.36 -28.10
N LEU A 28 6.12 -48.89 -28.95
CA LEU A 28 7.18 -48.11 -29.58
C LEU A 28 6.62 -47.08 -30.58
N ILE A 29 5.62 -47.45 -31.37
CA ILE A 29 4.94 -46.54 -32.30
C ILE A 29 4.21 -45.42 -31.53
N SER A 30 3.58 -45.75 -30.40
CA SER A 30 2.89 -44.76 -29.56
C SER A 30 3.87 -43.77 -28.91
N LEU A 31 5.04 -44.23 -28.45
CA LEU A 31 6.08 -43.36 -27.90
C LEU A 31 6.71 -42.45 -28.97
N ILE A 32 6.92 -42.95 -30.19
CA ILE A 32 7.41 -42.14 -31.31
C ILE A 32 6.36 -41.08 -31.72
N LEU A 33 5.07 -41.43 -31.74
CA LEU A 33 4.01 -40.46 -32.05
C LEU A 33 3.93 -39.32 -31.03
N VAL A 34 4.07 -39.64 -29.73
CA VAL A 34 4.09 -38.62 -28.65
C VAL A 34 5.33 -37.74 -28.75
N LEU A 35 6.50 -38.30 -29.11
CA LEU A 35 7.73 -37.53 -29.32
C LEU A 35 7.63 -36.61 -30.55
N VAL A 36 7.02 -37.07 -31.65
CA VAL A 36 6.81 -36.25 -32.86
C VAL A 36 5.78 -35.15 -32.61
N LEU A 37 4.71 -35.40 -31.86
CA LEU A 37 3.71 -34.39 -31.49
C LEU A 37 4.25 -33.33 -30.52
N THR A 38 5.16 -33.71 -29.61
CA THR A 38 5.83 -32.76 -28.71
C THR A 38 6.86 -31.91 -29.43
N ILE A 39 7.62 -32.46 -30.39
CA ILE A 39 8.55 -31.69 -31.22
C ILE A 39 7.79 -30.75 -32.19
N ALA A 40 6.66 -31.20 -32.77
CA ALA A 40 5.83 -30.35 -33.62
C ALA A 40 5.19 -29.18 -32.86
N SER A 41 4.76 -29.40 -31.60
CA SER A 41 4.22 -28.33 -30.75
C SER A 41 5.28 -27.30 -30.32
N PHE A 42 6.55 -27.72 -30.16
CA PHE A 42 7.66 -26.80 -29.90
C PHE A 42 8.10 -26.02 -31.17
N GLY A 43 7.94 -26.61 -32.36
CA GLY A 43 8.20 -25.95 -33.64
C GLY A 43 7.22 -24.80 -33.94
N GLU A 44 5.93 -24.98 -33.64
CA GLU A 44 4.90 -23.95 -33.85
C GLU A 44 4.96 -22.80 -32.83
N LEU A 45 5.54 -23.01 -31.64
CA LEU A 45 5.76 -21.97 -30.63
C LEU A 45 6.98 -21.08 -30.93
N SER A 46 7.93 -21.57 -31.73
CA SER A 46 9.15 -20.83 -32.10
C SER A 46 9.00 -19.98 -33.38
N GLN A 47 7.92 -20.15 -34.15
CA GLN A 47 7.67 -19.42 -35.40
C GLN A 47 6.56 -18.36 -35.29
N ARG A 48 5.98 -18.14 -34.11
CA ARG A 48 4.86 -17.20 -33.92
C ARG A 48 5.25 -15.85 -33.29
N SER A 49 6.54 -15.52 -33.25
CA SER A 49 7.05 -14.27 -32.65
C SER A 49 7.33 -13.13 -33.64
N ASP A 50 7.03 -13.28 -34.93
CA ASP A 50 7.33 -12.26 -35.94
C ASP A 50 6.20 -12.14 -36.99
N GLU A 51 4.98 -11.77 -36.58
CA GLU A 51 4.02 -11.14 -37.52
C GLU A 51 3.18 -10.09 -36.79
N THR A 52 3.40 -8.84 -37.20
CA THR A 52 2.58 -7.66 -36.91
C THR A 52 1.17 -7.85 -37.47
N PHE A 53 0.16 -7.90 -36.60
CA PHE A 53 -1.25 -7.85 -36.99
C PHE A 53 -1.85 -6.48 -36.64
N SER A 54 -2.13 -5.69 -37.68
CA SER A 54 -2.93 -4.47 -37.62
C SER A 54 -4.42 -4.85 -37.58
N ASP A 55 -5.12 -4.50 -36.50
CA ASP A 55 -6.58 -4.57 -36.41
C ASP A 55 -7.20 -3.16 -36.59
N PRO A 56 -8.13 -2.96 -37.54
CA PRO A 56 -8.79 -1.67 -37.74
C PRO A 56 -10.02 -1.56 -36.82
N GLY A 57 -9.96 -0.64 -35.85
CA GLY A 57 -11.17 -0.17 -35.18
C GLY A 57 -11.26 -0.42 -33.67
N SER A 58 -10.24 -0.03 -32.92
CA SER A 58 -10.46 0.45 -31.55
C SER A 58 -9.55 1.66 -31.32
N VAL A 59 -10.16 2.84 -31.17
CA VAL A 59 -9.42 4.05 -30.79
C VAL A 59 -9.13 3.94 -29.30
N GLN A 60 -8.14 3.11 -28.94
CA GLN A 60 -7.52 3.17 -27.63
C GLN A 60 -6.69 4.45 -27.57
N ARG A 61 -7.25 5.48 -26.94
CA ARG A 61 -6.46 6.61 -26.48
C ARG A 61 -5.48 6.07 -25.41
N PRO A 62 -4.18 6.36 -25.50
CA PRO A 62 -3.26 5.97 -24.44
C PRO A 62 -3.64 6.72 -23.16
N ILE A 63 -4.08 5.98 -22.15
CA ILE A 63 -4.24 6.50 -20.79
C ILE A 63 -2.83 6.75 -20.27
N ARG A 64 -2.44 8.03 -20.14
CA ARG A 64 -1.25 8.44 -19.42
C ARG A 64 -1.45 8.06 -17.95
N ALA A 65 -0.84 6.96 -17.52
CA ALA A 65 -0.49 6.82 -16.11
C ALA A 65 0.36 8.03 -15.73
N VAL A 66 0.01 8.72 -14.65
CA VAL A 66 0.88 9.74 -14.05
C VAL A 66 2.05 8.99 -13.42
N VAL A 67 3.06 8.72 -14.22
CA VAL A 67 4.37 8.27 -13.76
C VAL A 67 5.12 9.54 -13.36
N PHE A 68 5.47 9.66 -12.08
CA PHE A 68 6.37 10.70 -11.61
C PHE A 68 7.71 10.56 -12.36
N PRO A 69 8.21 11.60 -13.06
CA PRO A 69 9.54 11.53 -13.63
C PRO A 69 10.58 11.51 -12.48
N PRO A 70 11.69 10.76 -12.61
CA PRO A 70 12.81 10.90 -11.69
C PRO A 70 13.34 12.33 -11.75
N SER A 71 13.66 12.91 -10.59
CA SER A 71 14.22 14.25 -10.51
C SER A 71 15.56 14.31 -11.25
N SER A 72 15.59 14.93 -12.42
CA SER A 72 16.84 15.31 -13.06
C SER A 72 17.46 16.45 -12.26
N ALA A 73 18.58 16.14 -11.58
CA ALA A 73 19.53 17.13 -11.14
C ALA A 73 20.07 17.89 -12.37
N ASP A 74 20.23 19.20 -12.18
CA ASP A 74 21.13 20.15 -12.87
C ASP A 74 20.38 21.40 -13.35
N GLY A 75 20.67 22.51 -12.68
CA GLY A 75 20.12 23.83 -12.97
C GLY A 75 20.66 24.89 -12.03
N VAL A 76 21.91 25.28 -12.27
CA VAL A 76 22.63 26.38 -11.62
C VAL A 76 21.79 27.68 -11.72
N ALA A 77 21.58 28.35 -10.58
CA ALA A 77 20.96 29.68 -10.52
C ALA A 77 21.98 30.79 -10.88
N PRO A 78 21.60 31.86 -11.61
CA PRO A 78 22.46 33.02 -11.78
C PRO A 78 22.27 34.08 -10.67
N ASP A 79 23.39 34.72 -10.37
CA ASP A 79 23.71 35.75 -9.36
C ASP A 79 22.91 37.08 -9.51
N PRO A 80 22.41 37.70 -8.42
CA PRO A 80 21.69 38.96 -8.47
C PRO A 80 22.63 40.16 -8.32
N ARG A 81 22.97 40.85 -9.42
CA ARG A 81 23.47 42.23 -9.39
C ARG A 81 23.55 42.87 -10.79
N GLU A 82 22.52 43.61 -11.21
CA GLU A 82 22.72 44.90 -11.92
C GLU A 82 21.45 45.75 -11.98
N SER A 83 21.65 47.06 -11.89
CA SER A 83 20.69 48.11 -11.58
C SER A 83 20.03 48.78 -12.80
N ALA A 84 18.72 49.01 -12.70
CA ALA A 84 17.89 50.15 -13.18
C ALA A 84 18.22 50.92 -14.48
N ARG A 85 17.23 51.02 -15.41
CA ARG A 85 16.52 52.26 -15.85
C ARG A 85 15.38 51.99 -16.88
N PRO A 86 14.43 52.93 -17.12
CA PRO A 86 13.04 52.65 -17.56
C PRO A 86 12.65 53.07 -19.00
N ALA A 87 11.38 52.75 -19.36
CA ALA A 87 10.61 52.99 -20.61
C ALA A 87 10.84 51.93 -21.70
N ASP A 88 9.84 51.31 -22.33
CA ASP A 88 8.65 51.88 -22.97
C ASP A 88 7.50 50.85 -23.07
N ALA A 89 6.25 51.32 -23.21
CA ALA A 89 5.04 50.48 -23.27
C ALA A 89 4.72 50.03 -24.72
N THR A 90 4.53 48.71 -24.92
CA THR A 90 3.83 48.16 -26.08
C THR A 90 2.96 46.96 -25.65
N PRO A 91 1.65 46.95 -25.93
CA PRO A 91 0.76 45.85 -25.57
C PRO A 91 0.78 44.77 -26.66
N GLY A 92 1.22 43.57 -26.31
CA GLY A 92 1.13 42.41 -27.19
C GLY A 92 2.26 41.42 -26.99
N ALA A 93 2.15 40.56 -25.98
CA ALA A 93 2.89 39.30 -25.93
C ALA A 93 2.12 38.32 -25.05
N GLY A 94 2.07 37.07 -25.54
CA GLY A 94 1.17 36.03 -25.09
C GLY A 94 1.31 35.63 -23.63
N LEU A 95 0.22 35.02 -23.16
CA LEU A 95 0.09 34.27 -21.92
C LEU A 95 1.12 33.13 -21.88
N THR A 96 2.31 33.41 -21.39
CA THR A 96 3.24 32.40 -20.86
C THR A 96 3.11 32.38 -19.35
N GLY A 97 1.91 32.06 -18.86
CA GLY A 97 1.70 31.70 -17.46
C GLY A 97 2.20 30.28 -17.25
N GLY A 98 3.37 30.11 -16.65
CA GLY A 98 3.88 28.80 -16.26
C GLY A 98 2.86 28.12 -15.34
N SER A 99 2.21 27.06 -15.83
CA SER A 99 1.28 26.26 -15.03
C SER A 99 2.08 25.34 -14.09
N GLY A 100 2.71 25.93 -13.09
CA GLY A 100 3.30 25.17 -11.99
C GLY A 100 2.19 24.51 -11.17
N LEU A 101 2.39 23.26 -10.78
CA LEU A 101 1.56 22.60 -9.77
C LEU A 101 1.59 23.46 -8.50
N THR A 102 0.44 24.04 -8.13
CA THR A 102 0.36 24.97 -7.00
C THR A 102 -0.51 24.35 -5.92
N TYR A 103 0.13 23.94 -4.83
CA TYR A 103 -0.52 23.49 -3.61
C TYR A 103 -0.91 24.70 -2.76
N VAL A 104 -2.12 24.70 -2.22
CA VAL A 104 -2.66 25.82 -1.42
C VAL A 104 -2.81 25.49 0.07
N GLY A 105 -2.69 24.22 0.42
CA GLY A 105 -2.85 23.72 1.78
C GLY A 105 -4.32 23.57 2.18
N ARG A 106 -4.58 22.59 3.05
CA ARG A 106 -5.95 22.19 3.47
C ARG A 106 -6.80 23.34 4.03
N LYS A 107 -6.18 24.34 4.66
CA LYS A 107 -6.91 25.46 5.29
C LYS A 107 -7.71 26.26 4.27
N VAL A 108 -7.16 26.41 3.05
CA VAL A 108 -7.85 27.09 1.94
C VAL A 108 -9.04 26.27 1.48
N CYS A 109 -8.93 24.93 1.43
CA CYS A 109 -10.04 24.06 1.10
C CYS A 109 -11.21 24.21 2.09
N GLY A 110 -10.92 24.40 3.39
CA GLY A 110 -11.90 24.62 4.44
C GLY A 110 -12.64 25.96 4.40
N GLU A 111 -12.20 26.93 3.58
CA GLU A 111 -12.93 28.18 3.34
C GLU A 111 -14.28 27.91 2.66
N CYS A 112 -14.33 26.94 1.72
CA CYS A 112 -15.53 26.59 0.95
C CYS A 112 -16.12 25.22 1.31
N HIS A 113 -15.29 24.25 1.70
CA HIS A 113 -15.69 22.86 1.98
C HIS A 113 -15.65 22.52 3.47
N ARG A 114 -16.33 23.34 4.29
CA ARG A 114 -16.25 23.27 5.77
C ARG A 114 -16.61 21.88 6.31
N GLU A 115 -17.70 21.29 5.85
CA GLU A 115 -18.16 19.97 6.33
C GLU A 115 -17.12 18.87 6.09
N ASN A 116 -16.60 18.77 4.86
CA ASN A 116 -15.56 17.79 4.55
C ASN A 116 -14.25 18.09 5.30
N PHE A 117 -13.90 19.36 5.48
CA PHE A 117 -12.69 19.76 6.22
C PHE A 117 -12.76 19.32 7.69
N ASP A 118 -13.90 19.57 8.35
CA ASP A 118 -14.13 19.23 9.75
C ASP A 118 -14.23 17.70 9.95
N ALA A 119 -14.91 16.99 9.04
CA ALA A 119 -14.96 15.53 9.05
C ALA A 119 -13.57 14.91 8.85
N HIS A 120 -12.82 15.39 7.85
CA HIS A 120 -11.49 14.88 7.53
C HIS A 120 -10.48 15.12 8.66
N ALA A 121 -10.60 16.22 9.41
CA ALA A 121 -9.74 16.50 10.57
C ALA A 121 -9.80 15.40 11.65
N GLN A 122 -10.86 14.59 11.68
CA GLN A 122 -11.02 13.47 12.60
C GLN A 122 -10.64 12.11 11.97
N HIS A 123 -10.31 12.10 10.68
CA HIS A 123 -9.93 10.90 9.92
C HIS A 123 -8.46 10.58 10.14
N GLY A 124 -8.09 9.29 10.20
CA GLY A 124 -6.69 8.86 10.39
C GLY A 124 -5.71 9.43 9.36
N HIS A 125 -6.18 9.68 8.13
CA HIS A 125 -5.41 10.34 7.06
C HIS A 125 -4.89 11.72 7.45
N ALA A 126 -5.60 12.47 8.30
CA ALA A 126 -5.16 13.80 8.77
C ALA A 126 -4.05 13.75 9.84
N SER A 127 -3.55 12.56 10.17
CA SER A 127 -2.62 12.33 11.28
C SER A 127 -1.54 11.29 10.94
N THR A 128 -1.25 11.03 9.66
CA THR A 128 -0.31 9.97 9.29
C THR A 128 1.17 10.31 9.48
N PHE A 129 1.53 11.57 9.72
CA PHE A 129 2.93 12.00 9.78
C PHE A 129 3.12 13.20 10.72
N PHE A 130 4.13 13.10 11.58
CA PHE A 130 4.51 14.16 12.51
C PHE A 130 6.03 14.33 12.56
N GLU A 131 6.47 15.57 12.75
CA GLU A 131 7.79 15.83 13.33
C GLU A 131 7.71 15.57 14.82
N VAL A 132 8.57 14.72 15.37
CA VAL A 132 8.47 14.27 16.77
C VAL A 132 8.61 15.44 17.74
N ALA A 133 9.43 16.43 17.41
CA ALA A 133 9.61 17.64 18.22
C ALA A 133 8.32 18.46 18.39
N ASP A 134 7.37 18.35 17.45
CA ASP A 134 6.07 19.05 17.48
C ASP A 134 4.95 18.26 18.17
N THR A 135 5.29 17.12 18.80
CA THR A 135 4.35 16.25 19.50
C THR A 135 4.58 16.24 21.01
N ASP A 136 3.73 15.53 21.74
CA ASP A 136 3.91 15.22 23.16
C ASP A 136 4.78 13.97 23.41
N LEU A 137 5.19 13.26 22.35
CA LEU A 137 6.01 12.05 22.44
C LEU A 137 7.33 12.28 23.22
N PRO A 138 8.06 13.41 23.07
CA PRO A 138 9.23 13.68 23.89
C PRO A 138 8.94 13.77 25.39
N GLN A 139 7.76 14.27 25.78
CA GLN A 139 7.33 14.39 27.17
C GLN A 139 6.86 13.03 27.70
N ILE A 140 6.13 12.27 26.90
CA ILE A 140 5.60 10.95 27.24
C ILE A 140 6.73 9.94 27.44
N PHE A 141 7.70 9.89 26.53
CA PHE A 141 8.70 8.82 26.53
C PHE A 141 10.02 9.19 27.21
N ALA A 142 10.30 10.44 27.56
CA ALA A 142 11.52 10.76 28.28
C ALA A 142 11.59 10.05 29.64
N GLY A 143 12.61 9.22 29.82
CA GLY A 143 12.80 8.39 31.02
C GLY A 143 12.20 6.99 30.91
N GLU A 144 11.42 6.71 29.87
CA GLU A 144 10.88 5.38 29.61
C GLU A 144 11.96 4.43 29.08
N THR A 145 11.72 3.14 29.29
CA THR A 145 12.56 2.07 28.76
C THR A 145 11.71 0.98 28.13
N PHE A 146 12.30 0.24 27.19
CA PHE A 146 11.67 -0.92 26.58
C PHE A 146 12.69 -2.05 26.45
N ASP A 147 12.40 -3.20 27.04
CA ASP A 147 13.23 -4.39 26.89
C ASP A 147 12.92 -5.08 25.56
N GLY A 148 13.81 -4.93 24.58
CA GLY A 148 13.73 -5.63 23.30
C GLY A 148 14.17 -7.09 23.38
N GLY A 149 14.59 -7.56 24.55
CA GLY A 149 15.08 -8.92 24.76
C GLY A 149 16.54 -9.11 24.33
N PRO A 150 17.08 -10.33 24.49
CA PRO A 150 18.52 -10.59 24.37
C PRO A 150 19.13 -10.26 23.01
N GLN A 151 18.32 -10.32 21.94
CA GLN A 151 18.76 -10.06 20.58
C GLN A 151 18.98 -8.56 20.31
N TYR A 152 18.16 -7.71 20.94
CA TYR A 152 18.07 -6.30 20.60
C TYR A 152 18.63 -5.38 21.70
N GLY A 153 18.55 -5.80 22.96
CA GLY A 153 18.94 -5.00 24.12
C GLY A 153 17.78 -4.17 24.68
N VAL A 154 18.11 -3.33 25.67
CA VAL A 154 17.15 -2.42 26.29
C VAL A 154 17.25 -1.06 25.61
N TYR A 155 16.11 -0.52 25.23
CA TYR A 155 15.97 0.82 24.67
C TYR A 155 15.67 1.78 25.81
N SER A 156 16.38 2.89 25.87
CA SER A 156 16.08 3.99 26.79
C SER A 156 15.86 5.28 26.01
N TYR A 157 14.93 6.10 26.48
CA TYR A 157 14.51 7.31 25.80
C TYR A 157 14.80 8.53 26.66
N GLN A 158 15.36 9.57 26.05
CA GLN A 158 15.70 10.80 26.76
C GLN A 158 15.46 12.03 25.90
N ARG A 159 15.29 13.17 26.55
CA ARG A 159 15.31 14.47 25.87
C ARG A 159 16.71 15.06 25.88
N ASP A 160 17.11 15.64 24.77
CA ASP A 160 18.29 16.52 24.72
C ASP A 160 17.96 17.93 25.27
N ALA A 161 18.94 18.84 25.21
CA ALA A 161 18.79 20.19 25.72
C ALA A 161 17.79 21.03 24.90
N GLU A 162 17.63 20.69 23.63
CA GLU A 162 16.72 21.30 22.66
C GLU A 162 15.28 20.72 22.76
N GLY A 163 15.11 19.64 23.53
CA GLY A 163 13.83 18.98 23.77
C GLY A 163 13.50 17.84 22.80
N ASN A 164 14.42 17.49 21.90
CA ASN A 164 14.23 16.37 20.97
C ASN A 164 14.32 15.03 21.69
N LEU A 165 13.51 14.07 21.24
CA LEU A 165 13.53 12.71 21.77
C LEU A 165 14.66 11.90 21.12
N LEU A 166 15.54 11.35 21.95
CA LEU A 166 16.64 10.48 21.56
C LEU A 166 16.36 9.04 22.03
N ALA A 167 16.61 8.07 21.16
CA ALA A 167 16.68 6.67 21.50
C ALA A 167 18.14 6.25 21.78
N LYS A 168 18.32 5.49 22.85
CA LYS A 168 19.58 4.89 23.28
C LYS A 168 19.43 3.38 23.41
N LEU A 169 20.54 2.68 23.26
CA LEU A 169 20.61 1.23 23.44
C LEU A 169 21.58 0.88 24.55
N ASP A 170 21.09 0.13 25.52
CA ASP A 170 21.90 -0.42 26.61
C ASP A 170 22.39 -1.82 26.20
N VAL A 171 23.46 -1.83 25.40
CA VAL A 171 24.16 -3.04 24.91
C VAL A 171 25.68 -2.88 25.12
N PRO A 172 26.47 -3.98 25.11
CA PRO A 172 27.92 -3.87 25.05
C PRO A 172 28.35 -3.11 23.79
N ASP A 173 29.22 -2.11 23.96
CA ASP A 173 29.65 -1.19 22.88
C ASP A 173 28.47 -0.50 22.18
N PRO A 174 27.72 0.36 22.90
CA PRO A 174 26.49 0.92 22.39
C PRO A 174 26.76 1.90 21.24
N PRO A 175 25.97 1.87 20.16
CA PRO A 175 26.03 2.90 19.14
C PRO A 175 25.64 4.28 19.71
N GLU A 176 26.06 5.34 19.03
CA GLU A 176 25.65 6.70 19.39
C GLU A 176 24.11 6.84 19.41
N PRO A 177 23.54 7.62 20.36
CA PRO A 177 22.11 7.85 20.43
C PRO A 177 21.55 8.42 19.13
N LEU A 178 20.35 7.98 18.74
CA LEU A 178 19.68 8.49 17.55
C LEU A 178 18.50 9.39 17.91
N MET A 179 18.43 10.56 17.28
CA MET A 179 17.27 11.43 17.35
C MET A 179 16.10 10.83 16.57
N LEU A 180 14.96 10.67 17.24
CA LEU A 180 13.69 10.31 16.62
C LEU A 180 13.15 11.56 15.94
N GLN A 181 13.28 11.64 14.61
CA GLN A 181 12.95 12.86 13.86
C GLN A 181 11.46 12.91 13.50
N TYR A 182 10.94 11.79 13.00
CA TYR A 182 9.58 11.72 12.47
C TYR A 182 8.82 10.54 13.08
N ALA A 183 7.51 10.68 13.20
CA ALA A 183 6.59 9.62 13.60
C ALA A 183 5.57 9.37 12.48
N LEU A 184 5.50 8.12 12.01
CA LEU A 184 4.62 7.70 10.92
C LEU A 184 3.50 6.83 11.46
N GLY A 185 2.25 7.22 11.18
CA GLY A 185 1.04 6.53 11.60
C GLY A 185 0.09 7.45 12.36
N SER A 186 -1.20 7.12 12.33
CA SER A 186 -2.28 7.93 12.93
C SER A 186 -2.38 7.86 14.45
N GLY A 187 -1.64 6.97 15.10
CA GLY A 187 -1.81 6.69 16.54
C GLY A 187 -3.03 5.82 16.88
N PHE A 188 -4.01 5.66 15.98
CA PHE A 188 -5.13 4.73 16.20
C PHE A 188 -4.68 3.27 16.34
N ASN A 189 -3.63 2.89 15.61
CA ASN A 189 -3.01 1.57 15.71
C ASN A 189 -1.60 1.68 16.31
N ALA A 190 -0.75 2.46 15.65
CA ALA A 190 0.62 2.71 16.05
C ALA A 190 1.18 3.98 15.38
N GLN A 191 2.30 4.45 15.92
CA GLN A 191 3.22 5.41 15.34
C GLN A 191 4.63 4.82 15.40
N THR A 192 5.25 4.67 14.23
CA THR A 192 6.63 4.17 14.12
C THR A 192 7.57 5.34 13.89
N PHE A 193 8.67 5.38 14.66
CA PHE A 193 9.65 6.44 14.52
C PHE A 193 10.58 6.22 13.33
N LEU A 194 11.04 7.32 12.75
CA LEU A 194 11.95 7.34 11.61
C LEU A 194 13.06 8.37 11.84
N THR A 195 14.30 7.97 11.60
CA THR A 195 15.48 8.84 11.62
C THR A 195 16.10 8.86 10.24
N LEU A 196 16.29 10.03 9.63
CA LEU A 196 16.97 10.19 8.35
C LEU A 196 18.44 10.56 8.56
N GLN A 197 19.31 10.08 7.69
CA GLN A 197 20.74 10.36 7.71
C GLN A 197 21.24 10.59 6.29
N ALA A 198 22.15 11.56 6.14
CA ALA A 198 22.86 11.74 4.89
C ALA A 198 23.91 10.64 4.74
N THR A 199 23.95 10.02 3.57
CA THR A 199 24.99 9.04 3.23
C THR A 199 26.23 9.74 2.64
N PRO A 200 27.41 9.10 2.64
CA PRO A 200 28.64 9.72 2.11
C PRO A 200 28.57 10.13 0.63
N ASN A 201 27.71 9.50 -0.16
CA ASN A 201 27.45 9.83 -1.57
C ASN A 201 26.41 10.95 -1.76
N GLY A 202 25.91 11.55 -0.68
CA GLY A 202 24.93 12.65 -0.72
C GLY A 202 23.46 12.21 -0.85
N GLU A 203 23.19 10.91 -0.86
CA GLU A 203 21.84 10.35 -0.79
C GLU A 203 21.31 10.41 0.66
N THR A 204 20.11 9.87 0.88
CA THR A 204 19.50 9.76 2.22
C THR A 204 19.15 8.32 2.51
N SER A 205 19.61 7.83 3.65
CA SER A 205 19.13 6.61 4.27
C SER A 205 18.24 6.97 5.46
N ALA A 206 17.45 6.02 5.92
CA ALA A 206 16.68 6.15 7.15
C ALA A 206 16.74 4.88 7.98
N ILE A 207 16.46 5.01 9.28
CA ILE A 207 16.19 3.90 10.18
C ILE A 207 14.71 3.98 10.56
N GLU A 208 13.92 2.99 10.14
CA GLU A 208 12.63 2.69 10.75
C GLU A 208 12.91 2.03 12.10
N HIS A 209 12.54 2.69 13.19
CA HIS A 209 12.92 2.23 14.53
C HIS A 209 12.27 0.90 14.89
N ARG A 210 12.99 0.12 15.70
CA ARG A 210 12.61 -1.21 16.20
C ARG A 210 11.45 -1.15 17.17
N VAL A 211 11.26 -0.01 17.81
CA VAL A 211 10.21 0.22 18.79
C VAL A 211 9.28 1.30 18.26
N SER A 212 7.98 1.01 18.30
CA SER A 212 6.91 1.93 17.96
C SER A 212 6.10 2.31 19.19
N CYS A 213 5.40 3.43 19.12
CA CYS A 213 4.30 3.77 20.02
C CYS A 213 3.01 3.10 19.51
N TYR A 214 2.30 2.40 20.38
CA TYR A 214 1.00 1.79 20.13
C TYR A 214 -0.09 2.52 20.92
N ALA A 215 -1.35 2.26 20.58
CA ALA A 215 -2.50 2.85 21.27
C ALA A 215 -2.37 2.79 22.81
N GLY A 216 -2.68 3.92 23.47
CA GLY A 216 -2.49 4.11 24.90
C GLY A 216 -1.03 4.35 25.30
N ASP A 217 -0.27 5.03 24.44
CA ASP A 217 1.12 5.44 24.66
C ASP A 217 2.07 4.30 25.04
N ARG A 218 1.81 3.12 24.49
CA ARG A 218 2.53 1.90 24.85
C ARG A 218 3.69 1.65 23.89
N LEU A 219 4.90 1.51 24.41
CA LEU A 219 6.04 1.05 23.62
C LEU A 219 5.91 -0.45 23.28
N GLY A 220 6.30 -0.82 22.05
CA GLY A 220 6.31 -2.21 21.60
C GLY A 220 7.21 -2.41 20.38
N LEU A 221 7.61 -3.66 20.11
CA LEU A 221 8.38 -3.98 18.90
C LEU A 221 7.54 -3.68 17.65
N THR A 222 8.12 -2.93 16.73
CA THR A 222 7.57 -2.62 15.41
C THR A 222 7.21 -3.90 14.67
N VAL A 223 5.97 -3.99 14.19
CA VAL A 223 5.48 -5.18 13.49
C VAL A 223 6.34 -5.49 12.27
N GLY A 224 6.82 -6.72 12.16
CA GLY A 224 7.70 -7.16 11.08
C GLY A 224 9.19 -6.99 11.39
N HIS A 225 9.54 -6.56 12.61
CA HIS A 225 10.94 -6.49 13.07
C HIS A 225 11.32 -7.64 14.00
N GLU A 226 10.38 -8.46 14.46
CA GLU A 226 10.63 -9.48 15.49
C GLU A 226 11.61 -10.56 15.03
N GLU A 227 11.58 -10.90 13.74
CA GLU A 227 12.41 -11.95 13.13
C GLU A 227 13.70 -11.39 12.47
N LYS A 228 13.97 -10.08 12.60
CA LYS A 228 15.07 -9.43 11.89
C LYS A 228 16.33 -9.39 12.76
N THR A 229 17.31 -10.22 12.45
CA THR A 229 18.64 -10.14 13.07
C THR A 229 19.40 -8.90 12.60
N PRO A 230 19.85 -8.00 13.49
CA PRO A 230 20.65 -6.83 13.11
C PRO A 230 21.99 -7.28 12.53
N ALA A 231 22.35 -6.78 11.34
CA ALA A 231 23.66 -7.06 10.73
C ALA A 231 24.75 -6.07 11.19
N SER A 232 24.37 -4.96 11.83
CA SER A 232 25.27 -3.91 12.32
C SER A 232 24.78 -3.30 13.63
N ALA A 233 25.64 -2.52 14.30
CA ALA A 233 25.28 -1.80 15.52
C ALA A 233 24.13 -0.80 15.28
N ALA A 234 24.16 -0.07 14.15
CA ALA A 234 23.10 0.87 13.78
C ALA A 234 21.75 0.17 13.55
N GLU A 235 21.77 -1.03 12.95
CA GLU A 235 20.56 -1.83 12.74
C GLU A 235 19.96 -2.35 14.05
N ARG A 236 20.67 -2.29 15.19
CA ARG A 236 20.02 -2.59 16.47
C ARG A 236 18.89 -1.62 16.74
N PHE A 237 19.03 -0.34 16.37
CA PHE A 237 17.95 0.65 16.51
C PHE A 237 16.75 0.35 15.62
N GLY A 238 16.91 -0.38 14.51
CA GLY A 238 15.81 -0.58 13.58
C GLY A 238 16.21 -1.09 12.20
N SER A 239 15.25 -1.09 11.28
CA SER A 239 15.46 -1.52 9.91
C SER A 239 15.95 -0.36 9.02
N PRO A 240 17.02 -0.54 8.23
CA PRO A 240 17.49 0.48 7.32
C PRO A 240 16.58 0.57 6.09
N LEU A 241 16.26 1.79 5.68
CA LEU A 241 15.47 2.13 4.51
C LEU A 241 16.27 3.07 3.60
N GLN A 242 16.18 2.86 2.28
CA GLN A 242 16.82 3.72 1.27
C GLN A 242 16.08 3.63 -0.05
N GLY A 243 16.34 4.59 -0.95
CA GLY A 243 15.75 4.63 -2.30
C GLY A 243 14.23 4.55 -2.30
N GLU A 244 13.67 3.75 -3.21
CA GLU A 244 12.23 3.64 -3.44
C GLU A 244 11.43 3.28 -2.17
N VAL A 245 12.00 2.47 -1.27
CA VAL A 245 11.30 2.06 -0.04
C VAL A 245 11.12 3.25 0.90
N LEU A 246 12.17 4.04 1.11
CA LEU A 246 12.09 5.27 1.90
C LEU A 246 11.14 6.27 1.27
N GLU A 247 11.27 6.50 -0.04
CA GLU A 247 10.39 7.40 -0.78
C GLU A 247 8.91 7.00 -0.68
N ARG A 248 8.62 5.69 -0.72
CA ARG A 248 7.26 5.17 -0.56
C ARG A 248 6.72 5.41 0.85
N CYS A 249 7.53 5.24 1.90
CA CYS A 249 7.13 5.54 3.28
C CYS A 249 6.72 7.02 3.40
N ILE A 250 7.54 7.93 2.88
CA ILE A 250 7.26 9.36 2.92
C ILE A 250 6.06 9.72 2.04
N TYR A 251 5.97 9.16 0.83
CA TYR A 251 4.85 9.40 -0.08
C TYR A 251 3.52 8.96 0.53
N CYS A 252 3.43 7.78 1.14
CA CYS A 252 2.15 7.30 1.69
C CYS A 252 1.69 8.05 2.93
N HIS A 253 2.61 8.72 3.64
CA HIS A 253 2.31 9.40 4.89
C HIS A 253 2.23 10.93 4.78
N THR A 254 2.57 11.51 3.62
CA THR A 254 2.59 12.95 3.38
C THR A 254 1.84 13.35 2.11
N THR A 255 1.47 14.62 2.02
CA THR A 255 0.81 15.20 0.85
C THR A 255 1.85 15.67 -0.15
N THR A 256 2.84 16.42 0.33
CA THR A 256 4.05 16.77 -0.42
C THR A 256 5.25 16.62 0.48
N ALA A 257 6.36 16.14 -0.07
CA ALA A 257 7.63 16.05 0.64
C ALA A 257 8.76 15.87 -0.37
N THR A 258 9.96 16.31 0.00
CA THR A 258 11.19 16.06 -0.74
C THR A 258 12.23 15.56 0.24
N VAL A 259 12.65 14.31 0.11
CA VAL A 259 13.73 13.75 0.92
C VAL A 259 15.06 14.19 0.33
N ARG A 260 15.91 14.84 1.12
CA ARG A 260 17.26 15.25 0.69
C ARG A 260 18.19 15.39 1.88
N GLN A 261 19.45 14.99 1.73
CA GLN A 261 20.51 15.25 2.72
C GLN A 261 20.10 14.96 4.17
N GLY A 262 19.48 13.81 4.43
CA GLY A 262 19.10 13.42 5.79
C GLY A 262 17.91 14.17 6.40
N HIS A 263 17.15 14.94 5.61
CA HIS A 263 15.96 15.66 6.07
C HIS A 263 14.83 15.63 5.04
N ILE A 264 13.63 16.04 5.46
CA ILE A 264 12.48 16.27 4.59
C ILE A 264 12.30 17.78 4.39
N ALA A 265 12.24 18.20 3.14
CA ALA A 265 11.94 19.57 2.74
C ALA A 265 10.58 19.64 2.01
N ASN A 266 10.03 20.87 1.86
CA ASN A 266 8.75 21.11 1.18
C ASN A 266 7.61 20.24 1.74
N LEU A 267 7.63 20.03 3.06
CA LEU A 267 6.73 19.13 3.75
C LEU A 267 5.33 19.75 3.87
N THR A 268 4.35 19.08 3.29
CA THR A 268 2.96 19.15 3.72
C THR A 268 2.66 17.79 4.34
N PRO A 269 2.59 17.69 5.68
CA PRO A 269 2.44 16.42 6.35
C PRO A 269 1.06 15.82 6.08
N ASN A 270 0.89 14.56 6.46
CA ASN A 270 -0.38 13.83 6.41
C ASN A 270 -0.91 13.56 5.01
N VAL A 271 -1.90 12.67 4.90
CA VAL A 271 -2.69 12.48 3.68
C VAL A 271 -3.83 13.51 3.71
N ASP A 272 -3.59 14.70 3.16
CA ASP A 272 -4.53 15.82 3.15
C ASP A 272 -5.32 15.95 1.84
N CYS A 273 -6.18 16.97 1.75
CA CYS A 273 -7.08 17.21 0.62
C CYS A 273 -6.38 17.09 -0.75
N GLU A 274 -5.20 17.69 -0.86
CA GLU A 274 -4.43 17.75 -2.10
C GLU A 274 -3.62 16.47 -2.39
N LYS A 275 -3.60 15.50 -1.48
CA LYS A 275 -3.07 14.16 -1.74
C LYS A 275 -4.01 13.36 -2.63
N CYS A 276 -5.31 13.47 -2.38
CA CYS A 276 -6.34 12.78 -3.16
C CYS A 276 -6.83 13.62 -4.34
N HIS A 277 -7.09 14.91 -4.11
CA HIS A 277 -7.57 15.81 -5.14
C HIS A 277 -6.43 16.43 -5.97
N GLY A 278 -5.17 16.37 -5.54
CA GLY A 278 -4.06 17.03 -6.25
C GLY A 278 -3.89 18.52 -5.89
N PRO A 279 -2.98 19.26 -6.56
CA PRO A 279 -2.73 20.67 -6.29
C PRO A 279 -3.88 21.59 -6.69
N GLY A 280 -4.48 22.28 -5.72
CA GLY A 280 -5.76 22.98 -5.85
C GLY A 280 -5.68 24.43 -6.31
N GLY A 281 -4.49 24.99 -6.58
CA GLY A 281 -4.29 26.43 -6.82
C GLY A 281 -5.18 27.02 -7.92
N GLU A 282 -5.25 26.37 -9.08
CA GLU A 282 -6.08 26.83 -10.19
C GLU A 282 -7.58 26.69 -9.88
N HIS A 283 -7.97 25.59 -9.21
CA HIS A 283 -9.34 25.39 -8.77
C HIS A 283 -9.78 26.50 -7.81
N VAL A 284 -8.97 26.82 -6.81
CA VAL A 284 -9.25 27.91 -5.86
C VAL A 284 -9.33 29.26 -6.56
N ARG A 285 -8.42 29.54 -7.50
CA ARG A 285 -8.45 30.78 -8.29
C ARG A 285 -9.77 30.94 -9.04
N LEU A 286 -10.23 29.88 -9.71
CA LEU A 286 -11.49 29.89 -10.45
C LEU A 286 -12.72 29.95 -9.52
N ALA A 287 -12.69 29.24 -8.40
CA ALA A 287 -13.77 29.23 -7.40
C ALA A 287 -13.99 30.60 -6.74
N ARG A 288 -12.92 31.40 -6.59
CA ARG A 288 -13.04 32.78 -6.09
C ARG A 288 -13.68 33.74 -7.09
N LEU A 289 -13.68 33.39 -8.38
CA LEU A 289 -14.26 34.19 -9.47
C LEU A 289 -15.66 33.73 -9.87
N SER A 290 -16.08 32.53 -9.47
CA SER A 290 -17.36 31.94 -9.85
C SER A 290 -17.96 31.13 -8.70
N PRO A 291 -19.25 31.30 -8.36
CA PRO A 291 -19.92 30.47 -7.37
C PRO A 291 -20.11 29.01 -7.81
N LYS A 292 -19.83 28.69 -9.08
CA LYS A 292 -19.91 27.34 -9.66
C LYS A 292 -18.65 27.08 -10.49
N PRO A 293 -17.49 26.85 -9.86
CA PRO A 293 -16.29 26.44 -10.58
C PRO A 293 -16.51 25.06 -11.21
N ALA A 294 -15.75 24.76 -12.26
CA ALA A 294 -15.75 23.42 -12.85
C ALA A 294 -15.30 22.36 -11.80
N PRO A 295 -15.81 21.11 -11.90
CA PRO A 295 -15.33 20.00 -11.08
C PRO A 295 -13.81 19.82 -11.19
N TYR A 296 -13.18 19.41 -10.10
CA TYR A 296 -11.74 19.30 -9.98
C TYR A 296 -11.31 17.89 -9.55
N SER A 297 -10.35 17.31 -10.27
CA SER A 297 -9.69 16.04 -9.95
C SER A 297 -10.65 14.88 -9.65
N VAL A 298 -10.69 14.39 -8.41
CA VAL A 298 -11.65 13.40 -7.92
C VAL A 298 -13.06 14.00 -8.03
N GLY A 299 -13.83 13.47 -8.98
CA GLY A 299 -15.16 13.99 -9.35
C GLY A 299 -15.24 14.65 -10.73
N MET A 300 -14.15 14.69 -11.50
CA MET A 300 -14.20 15.04 -12.93
C MET A 300 -14.91 13.95 -13.74
N GLU A 301 -15.47 14.30 -14.90
CA GLU A 301 -16.17 13.35 -15.79
C GLU A 301 -15.30 12.17 -16.23
N THR A 302 -13.98 12.36 -16.33
CA THR A 302 -13.02 11.30 -16.69
C THR A 302 -12.62 10.42 -15.51
N TRP A 303 -13.06 10.71 -14.29
CA TRP A 303 -12.71 9.96 -13.09
C TRP A 303 -13.52 8.66 -13.00
N ASP A 304 -12.90 7.55 -13.41
CA ASP A 304 -13.52 6.24 -13.42
C ASP A 304 -13.20 5.41 -12.18
N ARG A 305 -13.70 4.17 -12.17
CA ARG A 305 -13.58 3.23 -11.05
C ARG A 305 -12.15 2.78 -10.85
N GLU A 306 -11.44 2.56 -11.96
CA GLU A 306 -10.04 2.16 -11.94
C GLU A 306 -9.19 3.29 -11.37
N SER A 307 -9.43 4.54 -11.77
CA SER A 307 -8.75 5.72 -11.22
C SER A 307 -8.86 5.80 -9.69
N GLU A 308 -10.03 5.49 -9.12
CA GLU A 308 -10.22 5.43 -7.67
C GLU A 308 -9.47 4.27 -7.01
N LEU A 309 -9.53 3.07 -7.59
CA LEU A 309 -8.77 1.91 -7.11
C LEU A 309 -7.27 2.18 -7.12
N GLN A 310 -6.77 2.84 -8.16
CA GLN A 310 -5.38 3.25 -8.29
C GLN A 310 -5.01 4.28 -7.21
N LEU A 311 -5.83 5.31 -7.03
CA LEU A 311 -5.59 6.35 -6.03
C LEU A 311 -5.51 5.79 -4.60
N CYS A 312 -6.49 4.97 -4.19
CA CYS A 312 -6.48 4.36 -2.87
C CYS A 312 -5.36 3.31 -2.75
N GLY A 313 -5.18 2.54 -3.82
CA GLY A 313 -4.22 1.44 -3.93
C GLY A 313 -2.75 1.86 -3.97
N ASP A 314 -2.45 3.13 -4.20
CA ASP A 314 -1.11 3.69 -4.09
C ASP A 314 -0.50 3.52 -2.69
N CYS A 315 -1.36 3.57 -1.66
CA CYS A 315 -0.97 3.41 -0.26
C CYS A 315 -1.53 2.11 0.34
N HIS A 316 -2.80 1.80 0.06
CA HIS A 316 -3.48 0.58 0.53
C HIS A 316 -3.12 -0.68 -0.26
N ARG A 317 -2.21 -0.54 -1.23
CA ARG A 317 -1.60 -1.57 -2.09
C ARG A 317 -2.58 -2.38 -2.94
N LEU A 318 -2.23 -2.46 -4.22
CA LEU A 318 -2.92 -3.29 -5.21
C LEU A 318 -2.24 -4.67 -5.33
N PRO A 319 -2.97 -5.70 -5.81
CA PRO A 319 -2.40 -7.02 -6.06
C PRO A 319 -1.10 -7.02 -6.85
N ARG A 320 -0.92 -6.09 -7.79
CA ARG A 320 0.31 -5.96 -8.60
C ARG A 320 1.58 -5.70 -7.79
N SER A 321 1.45 -5.24 -6.54
CA SER A 321 2.57 -4.99 -5.63
C SER A 321 2.85 -6.16 -4.67
N ILE A 322 2.13 -7.27 -4.83
CA ILE A 322 2.20 -8.45 -3.96
C ILE A 322 2.72 -9.64 -4.77
N SER A 323 3.53 -10.50 -4.16
CA SER A 323 4.07 -11.67 -4.86
C SER A 323 2.95 -12.63 -5.28
N LYS A 324 3.17 -13.38 -6.37
CA LYS A 324 2.21 -14.41 -6.82
C LYS A 324 1.95 -15.48 -5.75
N LEU A 325 2.97 -15.80 -4.96
CA LEU A 325 2.88 -16.77 -3.87
C LEU A 325 1.93 -16.25 -2.78
N GLU A 326 2.14 -15.03 -2.30
CA GLU A 326 1.28 -14.41 -1.29
C GLU A 326 -0.15 -14.23 -1.81
N LEU A 327 -0.34 -13.82 -3.07
CA LEU A 327 -1.69 -13.72 -3.66
C LEU A 327 -2.40 -15.08 -3.68
N ARG A 328 -1.68 -16.17 -3.98
CA ARG A 328 -2.23 -17.52 -3.97
C ARG A 328 -2.59 -17.98 -2.56
N ASP A 329 -1.64 -17.86 -1.64
CA ASP A 329 -1.75 -18.40 -0.28
C ASP A 329 -2.66 -17.52 0.61
N TYR A 330 -2.79 -16.23 0.28
CA TYR A 330 -3.54 -15.21 1.00
C TYR A 330 -3.30 -15.24 2.51
N PRO A 331 -2.05 -15.03 2.96
CA PRO A 331 -1.75 -15.03 4.38
C PRO A 331 -2.50 -13.90 5.08
N ASP A 332 -2.74 -14.08 6.38
CA ASP A 332 -3.41 -13.09 7.23
C ASP A 332 -2.77 -11.70 7.14
N THR A 333 -1.49 -11.59 6.75
CA THR A 333 -0.81 -10.30 6.57
C THR A 333 -1.35 -9.44 5.42
N LEU A 334 -2.13 -10.01 4.49
CA LEU A 334 -2.71 -9.27 3.37
C LEU A 334 -3.99 -8.52 3.73
N VAL A 335 -4.61 -8.78 4.88
CA VAL A 335 -5.85 -8.08 5.31
C VAL A 335 -5.66 -6.56 5.44
N ARG A 336 -4.43 -6.11 5.69
CA ARG A 336 -4.07 -4.68 5.75
C ARG A 336 -4.04 -4.01 4.36
N PHE A 337 -4.11 -4.79 3.28
CA PHE A 337 -4.16 -4.33 1.90
C PHE A 337 -5.55 -4.57 1.31
N GLN A 338 -6.48 -3.69 1.67
CA GLN A 338 -7.92 -3.83 1.43
C GLN A 338 -8.28 -4.10 -0.03
N PRO A 339 -7.65 -3.45 -1.04
CA PRO A 339 -7.94 -3.74 -2.45
C PRO A 339 -7.67 -5.21 -2.82
N VAL A 340 -6.68 -5.87 -2.22
CA VAL A 340 -6.35 -7.27 -2.53
C VAL A 340 -7.50 -8.19 -2.19
N GLY A 341 -8.12 -8.00 -1.02
CA GLY A 341 -9.31 -8.76 -0.62
C GLY A 341 -10.55 -8.35 -1.41
N MET A 342 -10.77 -7.04 -1.58
CA MET A 342 -11.97 -6.52 -2.24
C MET A 342 -12.10 -7.07 -3.67
N LEU A 343 -11.01 -7.06 -4.44
CA LEU A 343 -10.98 -7.52 -5.82
C LEU A 343 -11.24 -9.04 -5.97
N ARG A 344 -11.13 -9.81 -4.88
CA ARG A 344 -11.46 -11.25 -4.83
C ARG A 344 -12.90 -11.54 -4.40
N SER A 345 -13.59 -10.54 -3.86
CA SER A 345 -14.91 -10.70 -3.27
C SER A 345 -15.98 -10.96 -4.31
N LYS A 346 -16.94 -11.84 -4.00
CA LYS A 346 -18.04 -12.15 -4.93
C LYS A 346 -18.87 -10.92 -5.29
N CYS A 347 -19.09 -10.01 -4.34
CA CYS A 347 -19.81 -8.76 -4.61
C CYS A 347 -19.09 -7.91 -5.68
N TYR A 348 -17.77 -7.74 -5.59
CA TYR A 348 -16.99 -7.05 -6.60
C TYR A 348 -17.10 -7.75 -7.97
N LEU A 349 -16.83 -9.06 -8.01
CA LEU A 349 -16.84 -9.84 -9.26
C LEU A 349 -18.22 -9.91 -9.93
N LYS A 350 -19.30 -10.05 -9.15
CA LYS A 350 -20.68 -10.15 -9.64
C LYS A 350 -21.30 -8.80 -9.98
N SER A 351 -20.76 -7.71 -9.44
CA SER A 351 -21.14 -6.35 -9.81
C SER A 351 -20.57 -5.89 -11.15
N GLU A 352 -19.99 -6.80 -11.95
CA GLU A 352 -19.18 -6.46 -13.12
C GLU A 352 -18.06 -5.46 -12.78
N GLN A 353 -17.43 -5.65 -11.62
CA GLN A 353 -16.32 -4.82 -11.15
C GLN A 353 -16.73 -3.34 -10.99
N SER A 354 -17.97 -3.09 -10.57
CA SER A 354 -18.51 -1.73 -10.44
C SER A 354 -18.31 -1.10 -9.07
N LEU A 355 -18.07 -1.90 -8.02
CA LEU A 355 -17.81 -1.39 -6.68
C LEU A 355 -16.46 -0.68 -6.60
N ARG A 356 -16.43 0.37 -5.80
CA ARG A 356 -15.26 1.17 -5.48
C ARG A 356 -15.07 1.24 -3.97
N CYS A 357 -13.95 1.78 -3.51
CA CYS A 357 -13.72 2.03 -2.08
C CYS A 357 -14.83 2.93 -1.51
N THR A 358 -15.20 3.97 -2.27
CA THR A 358 -16.25 4.93 -1.89
C THR A 358 -17.67 4.40 -2.01
N THR A 359 -17.87 3.20 -2.55
CA THR A 359 -19.18 2.53 -2.49
C THR A 359 -19.57 2.20 -1.05
N CYS A 360 -18.57 1.92 -0.19
CA CYS A 360 -18.81 1.55 1.20
C CYS A 360 -18.25 2.55 2.22
N HIS A 361 -17.23 3.33 1.86
CA HIS A 361 -16.53 4.20 2.80
C HIS A 361 -16.57 5.66 2.37
N SER A 362 -16.79 6.56 3.31
CA SER A 362 -16.54 7.97 3.04
C SER A 362 -15.04 8.24 3.13
N PRO A 363 -14.42 8.90 2.13
CA PRO A 363 -12.99 9.25 2.21
C PRO A 363 -12.73 10.39 3.20
N HIS A 364 -13.76 11.09 3.68
CA HIS A 364 -13.64 12.23 4.60
C HIS A 364 -14.05 11.89 6.03
N VAL A 365 -14.96 10.93 6.26
CA VAL A 365 -15.49 10.66 7.60
C VAL A 365 -14.72 9.53 8.26
N SER A 366 -14.29 9.75 9.51
CA SER A 366 -13.54 8.77 10.30
C SER A 366 -14.24 7.42 10.44
N HIS A 367 -13.43 6.36 10.46
CA HIS A 367 -13.84 4.97 10.67
C HIS A 367 -13.77 4.55 12.16
N HIS A 368 -13.48 5.50 13.06
CA HIS A 368 -13.30 5.26 14.50
C HIS A 368 -14.43 5.87 15.35
N GLY A 369 -15.53 6.32 14.72
CA GLY A 369 -16.69 6.89 15.41
C GLY A 369 -17.70 5.84 15.89
N PRO A 370 -18.59 6.19 16.84
CA PRO A 370 -19.50 5.25 17.50
C PRO A 370 -20.56 4.64 16.57
N ASP A 371 -20.96 5.35 15.51
CA ASP A 371 -22.02 4.90 14.59
C ASP A 371 -21.49 4.17 13.34
N GLU A 372 -20.18 3.94 13.27
CA GLU A 372 -19.53 3.55 12.03
C GLU A 372 -19.99 2.16 11.56
N THR A 373 -19.94 1.15 12.44
CA THR A 373 -20.38 -0.21 12.16
C THR A 373 -21.80 -0.25 11.59
N SER A 374 -22.72 0.51 12.19
CA SER A 374 -24.11 0.59 11.71
C SER A 374 -24.22 1.23 10.33
N ARG A 375 -23.40 2.24 10.02
CA ARG A 375 -23.34 2.86 8.69
C ARG A 375 -22.83 1.87 7.64
N GLN A 376 -21.83 1.06 7.94
CA GLN A 376 -21.29 0.11 6.96
C GLN A 376 -22.21 -1.09 6.76
N ILE A 377 -22.88 -1.57 7.81
CA ILE A 377 -23.95 -2.57 7.69
C ILE A 377 -25.03 -2.08 6.72
N LYS A 378 -25.39 -0.78 6.78
CA LYS A 378 -26.34 -0.18 5.82
C LYS A 378 -25.87 -0.29 4.36
N ASN A 379 -24.56 -0.29 4.09
CA ASN A 379 -24.03 -0.47 2.74
C ASN A 379 -24.18 -1.91 2.27
N CYS A 380 -24.05 -2.90 3.16
CA CYS A 380 -24.30 -4.30 2.84
C CYS A 380 -25.77 -4.53 2.45
N ILE A 381 -26.71 -4.04 3.27
CA ILE A 381 -28.14 -4.28 3.08
C ILE A 381 -28.72 -3.52 1.88
N GLN A 382 -28.04 -2.52 1.31
CA GLN A 382 -28.45 -1.93 0.03
C GLN A 382 -28.56 -2.97 -1.10
N CYS A 383 -27.71 -3.99 -1.06
CA CYS A 383 -27.75 -5.11 -2.01
C CYS A 383 -28.32 -6.39 -1.39
N HIS A 384 -28.26 -6.54 -0.07
CA HIS A 384 -28.65 -7.76 0.65
C HIS A 384 -29.93 -7.59 1.50
N ASP A 385 -30.81 -6.65 1.16
CA ASP A 385 -32.08 -6.45 1.87
C ASP A 385 -33.05 -7.62 1.67
N GLN A 386 -33.76 -7.98 2.74
CA GLN A 386 -34.67 -9.12 2.78
C GLN A 386 -35.92 -8.96 1.92
N THR A 387 -36.32 -7.71 1.62
CA THR A 387 -37.61 -7.45 0.98
C THR A 387 -37.50 -7.31 -0.53
N GLN A 388 -36.36 -6.83 -1.04
CA GLN A 388 -36.17 -6.51 -2.46
C GLN A 388 -34.73 -6.77 -2.93
N SER A 389 -34.29 -8.03 -2.91
CA SER A 389 -32.96 -8.37 -3.39
C SER A 389 -32.93 -9.59 -4.31
N SER A 390 -32.14 -9.48 -5.38
CA SER A 390 -31.70 -10.59 -6.24
C SER A 390 -30.44 -11.30 -5.70
N HIS A 391 -29.90 -10.84 -4.57
CA HIS A 391 -28.71 -11.40 -3.92
C HIS A 391 -29.08 -12.35 -2.79
N VAL A 392 -28.09 -13.15 -2.37
CA VAL A 392 -28.23 -14.10 -1.26
C VAL A 392 -28.39 -13.31 0.05
N ILE A 393 -29.48 -13.57 0.76
CA ILE A 393 -29.75 -12.99 2.08
C ILE A 393 -29.04 -13.80 3.16
N CYS A 394 -28.47 -13.11 4.15
CA CYS A 394 -27.87 -13.77 5.31
C CYS A 394 -28.97 -14.49 6.12
N PRO A 395 -28.86 -15.82 6.36
CA PRO A 395 -29.87 -16.56 7.09
C PRO A 395 -29.76 -16.41 8.61
N VAL A 396 -28.68 -15.79 9.11
CA VAL A 396 -28.37 -15.70 10.55
C VAL A 396 -28.75 -14.33 11.10
N SER A 397 -28.16 -13.28 10.55
CA SER A 397 -28.35 -11.89 10.97
C SER A 397 -28.48 -11.01 9.73
N PRO A 398 -29.69 -10.88 9.17
CA PRO A 398 -29.90 -10.24 7.86
C PRO A 398 -29.81 -8.72 7.89
N GLN A 399 -29.83 -8.11 9.07
CA GLN A 399 -29.87 -6.64 9.24
C GLN A 399 -28.77 -6.08 10.15
N THR A 400 -27.99 -6.95 10.80
CA THR A 400 -26.99 -6.58 11.81
C THR A 400 -25.77 -7.51 11.71
N ASP A 401 -24.65 -7.11 12.31
CA ASP A 401 -23.46 -7.95 12.54
C ASP A 401 -22.84 -8.61 11.30
N CYS A 402 -23.07 -8.06 10.10
CA CYS A 402 -22.57 -8.63 8.85
C CYS A 402 -21.04 -8.69 8.84
N ILE A 403 -20.39 -7.67 9.41
CA ILE A 403 -18.92 -7.48 9.36
C ILE A 403 -18.20 -8.56 10.16
N ASP A 404 -18.70 -8.95 11.33
CA ASP A 404 -18.03 -9.93 12.20
C ASP A 404 -17.90 -11.30 11.54
N CYS A 405 -18.89 -11.70 10.73
CA CYS A 405 -18.87 -12.97 10.01
C CYS A 405 -18.24 -12.86 8.61
N HIS A 406 -18.55 -11.78 7.87
CA HIS A 406 -18.16 -11.67 6.46
C HIS A 406 -16.83 -10.94 6.21
N MET A 407 -16.39 -10.15 7.18
CA MET A 407 -15.17 -9.34 7.14
C MET A 407 -14.47 -9.36 8.51
N PRO A 408 -14.18 -10.54 9.09
CA PRO A 408 -13.70 -10.61 10.47
C PRO A 408 -12.39 -9.84 10.66
N ALA A 409 -12.23 -9.27 11.85
CA ALA A 409 -11.01 -8.61 12.26
C ALA A 409 -9.91 -9.65 12.52
N ILE A 410 -8.76 -9.49 11.85
CA ILE A 410 -7.61 -10.37 11.95
C ILE A 410 -6.48 -9.63 12.67
N ASP A 411 -5.94 -10.27 13.70
CA ASP A 411 -4.82 -9.75 14.49
C ASP A 411 -3.53 -9.74 13.66
N GLN A 412 -2.82 -8.62 13.70
CA GLN A 412 -1.54 -8.38 13.01
C GLN A 412 -0.40 -8.18 14.01
N LYS A 413 -0.53 -8.76 15.21
CA LYS A 413 0.33 -8.56 16.38
C LYS A 413 0.19 -7.18 17.01
N GLN A 414 0.70 -7.06 18.23
CA GLN A 414 0.71 -5.82 19.02
C GLN A 414 -0.69 -5.21 19.24
N GLY A 415 -1.74 -6.03 19.16
CA GLY A 415 -3.13 -5.60 19.29
C GLY A 415 -3.69 -4.89 18.06
N ILE A 416 -2.91 -4.76 16.98
CA ILE A 416 -3.39 -4.19 15.72
C ILE A 416 -4.31 -5.21 15.04
N LYS A 417 -5.48 -4.75 14.60
CA LYS A 417 -6.45 -5.58 13.88
C LYS A 417 -6.92 -4.87 12.63
N PHE A 418 -7.16 -5.64 11.57
CA PHE A 418 -7.83 -5.14 10.37
C PHE A 418 -8.92 -6.11 9.92
N HIS A 419 -10.00 -5.55 9.37
CA HIS A 419 -11.06 -6.34 8.75
C HIS A 419 -10.63 -6.85 7.38
N ASP A 420 -10.83 -8.15 7.13
CA ASP A 420 -10.58 -8.74 5.81
C ASP A 420 -11.58 -8.24 4.79
N HIS A 421 -11.08 -7.62 3.73
CA HIS A 421 -11.89 -7.15 2.61
C HIS A 421 -12.14 -8.22 1.55
N TRP A 422 -11.69 -9.47 1.75
CA TRP A 422 -12.20 -10.61 0.99
C TRP A 422 -13.54 -11.07 1.59
N ILE A 423 -14.58 -10.29 1.28
CA ILE A 423 -15.95 -10.37 1.81
C ILE A 423 -16.60 -11.69 1.39
N ARG A 424 -16.80 -12.58 2.38
CA ARG A 424 -17.40 -13.92 2.20
C ARG A 424 -17.78 -14.53 3.54
N VAL A 425 -18.69 -15.51 3.54
CA VAL A 425 -18.80 -16.43 4.68
C VAL A 425 -17.50 -17.23 4.74
N ARG A 426 -16.84 -17.23 5.90
CA ARG A 426 -15.67 -18.08 6.15
C ARG A 426 -16.11 -19.44 6.66
N ASP A 427 -15.38 -20.48 6.27
CA ASP A 427 -15.59 -21.86 6.72
C ASP A 427 -15.11 -22.08 8.15
#